data_AF-A0A5C6A0C4-F1
#
_entry.id   AF-A0A5C6A0C4-F1
#
_cell.length_a   1.000
_cell.length_b   1.000
_cell.length_c   1.000
_cell.angle_alpha   90.00
_cell.angle_beta   90.00
_cell.angle_gamma   90.00
#
_symmetry.space_group_name_H-M   'P 1'
#
loop_
_entity.id
_entity.type
_entity.pdbx_description
1 polymer ?
#
loop_
_entity_poly.entity_id
_entity_poly.type
_entity_poly.pdbx_seq_one_letter_code
_entity_poly.pdbx_strand_id
1 'polypeptide(L)'
;MLFKSNSRLGNLILVAIAVFAAVSLSRMGLAYAQIQRLHTRIVELERQDSIRKGINAAIRDQYQSIGRIREKAEEKFTDLQLKYGGLVDRGGSVFSFRSVPSIQIEEESPPIIFRVIVPEGRTVWLRYGVFPSNNDIVKNPHMFRSADGLAKGTAFQHEGVFQHLLPTGPHLISIRCEIGVKVPIEVLLDDRRILSTVYESGFFTYYGRDQAYQHEQGDREVGQRLPWLFSSEMYPQTNSEASFEPAPHACSIWLSEDKLDVAPFPH
;
A
#
# COMPACT_ATOMS: atom_id res chain seq x y z
N MET A 1 -99.94 29.45 38.95
CA MET A 1 -98.53 29.01 39.03
C MET A 1 -98.12 28.46 37.66
N LEU A 2 -97.37 29.20 36.82
CA LEU A 2 -96.79 28.63 35.58
C LEU A 2 -95.68 29.47 34.88
N PHE A 3 -95.08 30.48 35.52
CA PHE A 3 -94.06 31.34 34.88
C PHE A 3 -92.60 31.13 35.34
N LYS A 4 -92.33 30.22 36.29
CA LYS A 4 -90.95 29.93 36.74
C LYS A 4 -90.21 28.87 35.90
N SER A 5 -90.88 28.20 34.97
CA SER A 5 -90.30 27.10 34.16
C SER A 5 -89.52 27.60 32.93
N ASN A 6 -90.00 28.63 32.24
CA ASN A 6 -89.40 29.10 30.97
C ASN A 6 -88.06 29.83 31.15
N SER A 7 -87.86 30.50 32.30
CA SER A 7 -86.59 31.18 32.64
C SER A 7 -85.45 30.18 32.89
N ARG A 8 -85.76 29.01 33.46
CA ARG A 8 -84.76 27.94 33.71
C ARG A 8 -84.32 27.28 32.41
N LEU A 9 -85.27 27.07 31.49
CA LEU A 9 -85.01 26.48 30.17
C LEU A 9 -84.19 27.41 29.28
N GLY A 10 -84.50 28.72 29.26
CA GLY A 10 -83.70 29.73 28.56
C GLY A 10 -82.27 29.85 29.10
N ASN A 11 -82.09 29.81 30.43
CA ASN A 11 -80.76 29.80 31.05
C ASN A 11 -79.97 28.52 30.72
N LEU A 12 -80.63 27.35 30.69
CA LEU A 12 -79.99 26.09 30.29
C LEU A 12 -79.50 26.13 28.83
N ILE A 13 -80.28 26.70 27.92
CA ILE A 13 -79.91 26.84 26.51
C ILE A 13 -78.72 27.81 26.35
N LEU A 14 -78.72 28.94 27.06
CA LEU A 14 -77.62 29.90 27.06
C LEU A 14 -76.32 29.29 27.59
N VAL A 15 -76.40 28.52 28.68
CA VAL A 15 -75.24 27.79 29.23
C VAL A 15 -74.74 26.74 28.24
N ALA A 16 -75.64 25.99 27.58
CA ALA A 16 -75.25 25.01 26.57
C ALA A 16 -74.54 25.65 25.37
N ILE A 17 -75.02 26.80 24.89
CA ILE A 17 -74.37 27.57 23.81
C ILE A 17 -72.99 28.09 24.26
N ALA A 18 -72.89 28.63 25.48
CA ALA A 18 -71.62 29.13 26.03
C ALA A 18 -70.59 28.00 26.20
N VAL A 19 -71.01 26.84 26.69
CA VAL A 19 -70.15 25.64 26.81
C VAL A 19 -69.74 25.15 25.43
N PHE A 20 -70.66 25.09 24.46
CA PHE A 20 -70.33 24.69 23.09
C PHE A 20 -69.33 25.65 22.42
N ALA A 21 -69.53 26.97 22.60
CA ALA A 21 -68.60 27.98 22.10
C ALA A 21 -67.22 27.86 22.75
N ALA A 22 -67.16 27.64 24.08
CA ALA A 22 -65.90 27.45 24.81
C ALA A 22 -65.15 26.17 24.38
N VAL A 23 -65.88 25.07 24.17
CA VAL A 23 -65.32 23.80 23.67
C VAL A 23 -64.82 23.96 22.23
N SER A 24 -65.58 24.66 21.37
CA SER A 24 -65.20 24.94 19.98
C SER A 24 -63.95 25.81 19.92
N LEU A 25 -63.88 26.87 20.72
CA LEU A 25 -62.73 27.76 20.81
C LEU A 25 -61.48 27.04 21.34
N SER A 26 -61.64 26.17 22.34
CA SER A 26 -60.56 25.33 22.86
C SER A 26 -60.05 24.33 21.81
N ARG A 27 -60.96 23.70 21.05
CA ARG A 27 -60.60 22.80 19.94
C ARG A 27 -59.88 23.54 18.81
N MET A 28 -60.33 24.74 18.46
CA MET A 28 -59.65 25.59 17.48
C MET A 28 -58.25 26.02 17.97
N GLY A 29 -58.11 26.37 19.26
CA GLY A 29 -56.81 26.69 19.84
C GLY A 29 -55.84 25.50 19.82
N LEU A 30 -56.32 24.29 20.12
CA LEU A 30 -55.53 23.06 20.02
C LEU A 30 -55.13 22.75 18.57
N ALA A 31 -56.07 22.88 17.63
CA ALA A 31 -55.80 22.68 16.20
C ALA A 31 -54.76 23.69 15.68
N TYR A 32 -54.87 24.95 16.09
CA TYR A 32 -53.90 25.99 15.74
C TYR A 32 -52.50 25.69 16.30
N ALA A 33 -52.41 25.25 17.56
CA ALA A 33 -51.13 24.86 18.16
C ALA A 33 -50.51 23.62 17.47
N GLN A 34 -51.33 22.67 17.02
CA GLN A 34 -50.86 21.52 16.23
C GLN A 34 -50.34 21.95 14.85
N ILE A 35 -51.03 22.85 14.16
CA ILE A 35 -50.58 23.40 12.87
C ILE A 35 -49.25 24.13 13.03
N GLN A 36 -49.11 24.95 14.08
CA GLN A 36 -47.84 25.65 14.36
C GLN A 36 -46.69 24.66 14.59
N ARG A 37 -46.91 23.61 15.39
CA ARG A 37 -45.89 22.56 15.62
C ARG A 37 -45.51 21.83 14.33
N LEU A 38 -46.48 21.49 13.49
CA LEU A 38 -46.22 20.86 12.19
C LEU A 38 -45.45 21.78 11.27
N HIS A 39 -45.78 23.07 11.24
CA HIS A 39 -45.05 24.06 10.44
C HIS A 39 -43.60 24.18 10.88
N THR A 40 -43.33 24.31 12.19
CA THR A 40 -41.95 24.33 12.70
C THR A 40 -41.21 23.04 12.37
N ARG A 41 -41.89 21.88 12.42
CA ARG A 41 -41.27 20.59 12.10
C ARG A 41 -40.92 20.47 10.62
N ILE A 42 -41.75 21.00 9.72
CA ILE A 42 -41.47 21.04 8.28
C ILE A 42 -40.25 21.93 8.00
N VAL A 43 -40.20 23.14 8.56
CA VAL A 43 -39.06 24.05 8.40
C VAL A 43 -37.75 23.42 8.88
N GLU A 44 -37.78 22.70 10.01
CA GLU A 44 -36.60 22.00 10.52
C GLU A 44 -36.19 20.83 9.61
N LEU A 45 -37.15 20.06 9.08
CA LEU A 45 -36.85 18.97 8.14
C LEU A 45 -36.30 19.49 6.80
N GLU A 46 -36.81 20.61 6.29
CA GLU A 46 -36.28 21.27 5.08
C GLU A 46 -34.85 21.77 5.31
N ARG A 47 -34.57 22.32 6.49
CA ARG A 47 -33.20 22.72 6.87
C ARG A 47 -32.27 21.51 6.93
N GLN A 48 -32.70 20.41 7.54
CA GLN A 48 -31.91 19.16 7.62
C GLN A 48 -31.65 18.55 6.24
N ASP A 49 -32.64 18.55 5.35
CA ASP A 49 -32.49 18.08 3.97
C ASP A 49 -31.51 18.95 3.17
N SER A 50 -31.58 20.27 3.33
CA SER A 50 -30.63 21.21 2.73
C SER A 50 -29.19 20.96 3.20
N ILE A 51 -28.98 20.78 4.50
CA ILE A 51 -27.67 20.44 5.08
C ILE A 51 -27.16 19.11 4.50
N ARG A 52 -28.02 18.08 4.45
CA ARG A 52 -27.67 16.75 3.93
C ARG A 52 -27.30 16.80 2.45
N LYS A 53 -28.03 17.57 1.63
CA LYS A 53 -27.70 17.82 0.22
C LYS A 53 -26.35 18.52 0.08
N GLY A 54 -26.08 19.52 0.90
CA GLY A 54 -24.78 20.21 0.94
C GLY A 54 -23.62 19.27 1.28
N ILE A 55 -23.79 18.42 2.29
CA ILE A 55 -22.79 17.41 2.67
C ILE A 55 -22.55 16.41 1.53
N ASN A 56 -23.62 15.89 0.91
CA ASN A 56 -23.48 14.94 -0.19
C ASN A 56 -22.80 15.55 -1.43
N ALA A 57 -23.06 16.84 -1.71
CA ALA A 57 -22.37 17.57 -2.77
C ALA A 57 -20.88 17.71 -2.46
N ALA A 58 -20.52 18.13 -1.24
CA ALA A 58 -19.13 18.24 -0.80
C ALA A 58 -18.38 16.89 -0.85
N ILE A 59 -19.03 15.81 -0.43
CA ILE A 59 -18.47 14.45 -0.53
C ILE A 59 -18.23 14.06 -1.99
N ARG A 60 -19.19 14.34 -2.88
CA ARG A 60 -19.04 14.06 -4.32
C ARG A 60 -17.86 14.84 -4.91
N ASP A 61 -17.73 16.12 -4.56
CA ASP A 61 -16.63 16.96 -5.03
C ASP A 61 -15.27 16.46 -4.52
N GLN A 62 -15.21 15.99 -3.28
CA GLN A 62 -14.01 15.33 -2.73
C GLN A 62 -13.65 14.06 -3.51
N TYR A 63 -14.60 13.17 -3.77
CA TYR A 63 -14.33 11.96 -4.57
C TYR A 63 -13.89 12.30 -6.00
N GLN A 64 -14.49 13.31 -6.64
CA GLN A 64 -14.04 13.79 -7.95
C GLN A 64 -12.63 14.38 -7.91
N SER A 65 -12.30 15.13 -6.86
CA SER A 65 -10.96 15.69 -6.65
C SER A 65 -9.92 14.58 -6.49
N ILE A 66 -10.20 13.58 -5.65
CA ILE A 66 -9.34 12.40 -5.45
C ILE A 66 -9.17 11.65 -6.78
N GLY A 67 -10.25 11.44 -7.54
CA GLY A 67 -10.19 10.81 -8.86
C GLY A 67 -9.27 11.55 -9.83
N ARG A 68 -9.36 12.88 -9.90
CA ARG A 68 -8.46 13.71 -10.75
C ARG A 68 -7.01 13.68 -10.29
N ILE A 69 -6.76 13.64 -8.97
CA ILE A 69 -5.41 13.52 -8.43
C ILE A 69 -4.82 12.15 -8.81
N ARG A 70 -5.61 11.09 -8.69
CA ARG A 70 -5.22 9.74 -9.09
C ARG A 70 -4.87 9.67 -10.58
N GLU A 71 -5.74 10.16 -11.45
CA GLU A 71 -5.50 10.19 -12.90
C GLU A 71 -4.20 10.94 -13.25
N LYS A 72 -3.96 12.10 -12.63
CA LYS A 72 -2.69 12.85 -12.81
C LYS A 72 -1.47 12.10 -12.29
N ALA A 73 -1.61 11.31 -11.22
CA ALA A 73 -0.52 10.51 -10.68
C ALA A 73 -0.20 9.33 -11.60
N GLU A 74 -1.22 8.67 -12.14
CA GLU A 74 -1.09 7.58 -13.13
C GLU A 74 -0.45 8.08 -14.44
N GLU A 75 -0.86 9.26 -14.94
CA GLU A 75 -0.27 9.90 -16.12
C GLU A 75 1.20 10.26 -15.89
N LYS A 76 1.52 10.94 -14.77
CA LYS A 76 2.91 11.24 -14.41
C LYS A 76 3.75 9.99 -14.25
N PHE A 77 3.18 8.91 -13.72
CA PHE A 77 3.90 7.66 -13.57
C PHE A 77 4.18 6.99 -14.91
N THR A 78 3.23 7.03 -15.84
CA THR A 78 3.44 6.56 -17.22
C THR A 78 4.56 7.35 -17.90
N ASP A 79 4.59 8.67 -17.73
CA ASP A 79 5.67 9.53 -18.24
C ASP A 79 7.03 9.18 -17.58
N LEU A 80 7.05 8.94 -16.27
CA LEU A 80 8.25 8.45 -15.58
C LEU A 80 8.66 7.06 -16.09
N GLN A 81 7.75 6.13 -16.33
CA GLN A 81 8.10 4.82 -16.88
C GLN A 81 8.66 4.91 -18.29
N LEU A 82 8.19 5.86 -19.11
CA LEU A 82 8.72 6.13 -20.45
C LEU A 82 10.11 6.80 -20.37
N LYS A 83 10.25 7.84 -19.55
CA LYS A 83 11.50 8.62 -19.38
C LYS A 83 12.61 7.80 -18.70
N TYR A 84 12.24 6.98 -17.73
CA TYR A 84 13.13 6.05 -17.05
C TYR A 84 13.10 4.65 -17.71
N GLY A 85 12.40 4.55 -18.84
CA GLY A 85 12.15 3.36 -19.67
C GLY A 85 13.40 2.78 -20.31
N GLY A 86 14.21 3.68 -20.88
CA GLY A 86 15.40 3.32 -21.65
C GLY A 86 16.64 3.14 -20.78
N LEU A 87 17.35 2.05 -21.01
CA LEU A 87 18.80 2.00 -20.85
C LEU A 87 19.43 2.34 -22.18
N VAL A 88 20.39 3.25 -22.15
CA VAL A 88 21.27 3.48 -23.30
C VAL A 88 22.34 2.42 -23.25
N ASP A 89 22.39 1.56 -24.27
CA ASP A 89 23.52 0.65 -24.44
C ASP A 89 24.79 1.47 -24.66
N ARG A 90 25.72 1.38 -23.71
CA ARG A 90 27.03 2.05 -23.79
C ARG A 90 27.98 1.32 -24.73
N GLY A 91 27.63 0.11 -25.18
CA GLY A 91 28.47 -0.75 -25.99
C GLY A 91 29.70 -1.28 -25.25
N GLY A 92 30.43 -2.17 -25.92
CA GLY A 92 31.69 -2.70 -25.43
C GLY A 92 31.54 -3.63 -24.21
N SER A 93 32.31 -3.37 -23.15
CA SER A 93 32.37 -4.18 -21.92
C SER A 93 31.66 -3.52 -20.72
N VAL A 94 30.78 -2.54 -20.95
CA VAL A 94 30.11 -1.81 -19.88
C VAL A 94 28.82 -2.52 -19.49
N PHE A 95 28.70 -2.87 -18.21
CA PHE A 95 27.44 -3.33 -17.62
C PHE A 95 26.62 -2.11 -17.25
N SER A 96 25.41 -2.01 -17.79
CA SER A 96 24.52 -0.88 -17.56
C SER A 96 23.29 -1.34 -16.77
N PHE A 97 22.86 -0.58 -15.77
CA PHE A 97 21.66 -0.89 -15.00
C PHE A 97 20.89 0.36 -14.61
N ARG A 98 19.59 0.20 -14.36
CA ARG A 98 18.73 1.29 -13.88
C ARG A 98 17.56 0.74 -13.08
N SER A 99 17.26 1.37 -11.94
CA SER A 99 16.02 1.11 -11.20
C SER A 99 14.84 1.72 -11.97
N VAL A 100 13.77 0.95 -12.11
CA VAL A 100 12.53 1.37 -12.77
C VAL A 100 11.52 1.72 -11.69
N PRO A 101 10.98 2.95 -11.68
CA PRO A 101 9.90 3.31 -10.78
C PRO A 101 8.73 2.32 -10.95
N SER A 102 8.25 1.80 -9.82
CA SER A 102 7.12 0.88 -9.73
C SER A 102 6.06 1.53 -8.85
N ILE A 103 4.82 1.62 -9.34
CA ILE A 103 3.64 2.07 -8.58
C ILE A 103 2.67 0.90 -8.54
N GLN A 104 2.06 0.73 -7.37
CA GLN A 104 1.01 -0.24 -7.15
C GLN A 104 -0.35 0.43 -7.07
N ILE A 105 -1.36 -0.30 -7.53
CA ILE A 105 -2.75 0.14 -7.57
C ILE A 105 -3.58 -0.54 -6.43
N GLU A 106 -2.97 -1.40 -5.60
CA GLU A 106 -3.63 -2.20 -4.54
C GLU A 106 -2.76 -2.38 -3.25
N GLU A 107 -3.26 -3.10 -2.24
CA GLU A 107 -2.68 -3.30 -0.87
C GLU A 107 -1.40 -4.16 -0.78
N GLU A 108 -0.78 -4.52 -1.91
CA GLU A 108 0.50 -5.25 -1.93
C GLU A 108 1.71 -4.29 -1.80
N SER A 109 2.93 -4.81 -1.66
CA SER A 109 4.18 -4.02 -1.69
C SER A 109 4.79 -4.00 -3.11
N PRO A 110 5.24 -2.84 -3.65
CA PRO A 110 5.53 -2.75 -5.08
C PRO A 110 6.82 -3.51 -5.38
N PRO A 111 6.89 -4.25 -6.51
CA PRO A 111 8.12 -4.94 -6.86
C PRO A 111 9.21 -3.90 -7.15
N ILE A 112 10.43 -4.23 -6.71
CA ILE A 112 11.63 -3.48 -7.03
C ILE A 112 12.13 -4.01 -8.38
N ILE A 113 12.18 -3.15 -9.38
CA ILE A 113 12.47 -3.54 -10.76
C ILE A 113 13.78 -2.89 -11.21
N PHE A 114 14.67 -3.69 -11.76
CA PHE A 114 15.89 -3.25 -12.41
C PHE A 114 15.88 -3.67 -13.87
N ARG A 115 16.16 -2.74 -14.77
CA ARG A 115 16.62 -3.11 -16.11
C ARG A 115 18.13 -3.19 -16.10
N VAL A 116 18.68 -4.17 -16.80
CA VAL A 116 20.12 -4.37 -16.92
C VAL A 116 20.49 -4.70 -18.37
N ILE A 117 21.70 -4.36 -18.78
CA ILE A 117 22.31 -4.80 -20.04
C ILE A 117 23.63 -5.48 -19.70
N VAL A 118 23.69 -6.78 -19.99
CA VAL A 118 24.89 -7.61 -19.84
C VAL A 118 25.66 -7.58 -21.16
N PRO A 119 26.90 -7.06 -21.20
CA PRO A 119 27.66 -6.99 -22.44
C PRO A 119 28.22 -8.36 -22.84
N GLU A 120 28.43 -8.59 -24.15
CA GLU A 120 28.87 -9.88 -24.72
C GLU A 120 30.18 -10.42 -24.14
N GLY A 121 31.07 -9.53 -23.69
CA GLY A 121 32.39 -9.91 -23.16
C GLY A 121 32.45 -10.14 -21.64
N ARG A 122 31.32 -10.11 -20.91
CA ARG A 122 31.30 -10.25 -19.45
C ARG A 122 30.36 -11.33 -18.99
N THR A 123 30.82 -12.09 -18.01
CA THR A 123 30.00 -13.06 -17.29
C THR A 123 29.40 -12.35 -16.08
N VAL A 124 28.07 -12.28 -16.00
CA VAL A 124 27.38 -11.66 -14.86
C VAL A 124 26.47 -12.68 -14.19
N TRP A 125 26.67 -12.88 -12.90
CA TRP A 125 25.89 -13.77 -12.06
C TRP A 125 24.92 -12.97 -11.19
N LEU A 126 23.64 -13.32 -11.24
CA LEU A 126 22.65 -12.93 -10.24
C LEU A 126 22.72 -13.90 -9.07
N ARG A 127 22.88 -13.38 -7.86
CA ARG A 127 23.05 -14.18 -6.65
C ARG A 127 21.97 -13.88 -5.64
N TYR A 128 21.60 -14.91 -4.88
CA TYR A 128 20.78 -14.84 -3.70
C TYR A 128 21.54 -15.52 -2.56
N GLY A 129 21.47 -14.96 -1.35
CA GLY A 129 22.16 -15.52 -0.20
C GLY A 129 21.49 -15.19 1.12
N VAL A 130 21.51 -16.15 2.05
CA VAL A 130 21.08 -15.97 3.45
C VAL A 130 22.30 -15.98 4.36
N PHE A 131 22.42 -14.94 5.19
CA PHE A 131 23.58 -14.70 6.05
C PHE A 131 23.15 -14.35 7.47
N PRO A 132 23.99 -14.58 8.49
CA PRO A 132 23.76 -14.04 9.82
C PRO A 132 23.67 -12.50 9.79
N SER A 133 22.67 -11.92 10.45
CA SER A 133 22.39 -10.47 10.41
C SER A 133 23.49 -9.62 11.04
N ASN A 134 24.25 -10.19 11.98
CA ASN A 134 25.41 -9.55 12.60
C ASN A 134 26.67 -9.57 11.71
N ASN A 135 26.62 -10.22 10.55
CA ASN A 135 27.76 -10.35 9.66
C ASN A 135 27.85 -9.15 8.70
N ASP A 136 29.06 -8.61 8.50
CA ASP A 136 29.33 -7.53 7.56
C ASP A 136 28.94 -7.89 6.11
N ILE A 137 28.81 -9.18 5.80
CA ILE A 137 28.34 -9.68 4.50
C ILE A 137 26.91 -9.20 4.19
N VAL A 138 26.04 -9.05 5.19
CA VAL A 138 24.69 -8.49 4.99
C VAL A 138 24.76 -7.02 4.55
N LYS A 139 25.77 -6.29 5.04
CA LYS A 139 26.04 -4.90 4.65
C LYS A 139 26.85 -4.78 3.37
N ASN A 140 27.46 -5.87 2.92
CA ASN A 140 28.30 -5.93 1.74
C ASN A 140 28.40 -7.37 1.21
N PRO A 141 27.41 -7.84 0.41
CA PRO A 141 27.40 -9.23 -0.04
C PRO A 141 28.52 -9.55 -1.03
N HIS A 142 29.19 -8.53 -1.58
CA HIS A 142 30.35 -8.71 -2.44
C HIS A 142 31.62 -9.06 -1.67
N MET A 143 31.59 -9.13 -0.33
CA MET A 143 32.69 -9.72 0.46
C MET A 143 32.58 -11.23 0.56
N PHE A 144 31.43 -11.82 0.22
CA PHE A 144 31.24 -13.26 0.27
C PHE A 144 32.11 -13.96 -0.78
N ARG A 145 32.88 -14.96 -0.35
CA ARG A 145 33.84 -15.70 -1.19
C ARG A 145 33.70 -17.22 -1.10
N SER A 146 33.08 -17.75 -0.05
CA SER A 146 32.93 -19.20 0.16
C SER A 146 31.62 -19.51 0.87
N ALA A 147 31.01 -20.65 0.54
CA ALA A 147 29.85 -21.22 1.23
C ALA A 147 30.15 -21.72 2.66
N ASP A 148 31.42 -21.69 3.09
CA ASP A 148 31.82 -22.05 4.44
C ASP A 148 31.20 -21.11 5.48
N GLY A 149 30.55 -21.68 6.50
CA GLY A 149 29.94 -20.91 7.58
C GLY A 149 28.59 -20.28 7.23
N LEU A 150 27.95 -20.69 6.12
CA LEU A 150 26.57 -20.31 5.85
C LEU A 150 25.62 -20.80 6.96
N ALA A 151 24.65 -19.96 7.27
CA ALA A 151 23.64 -20.25 8.28
C ALA A 151 22.81 -21.48 7.87
N LYS A 152 22.58 -22.38 8.83
CA LYS A 152 21.74 -23.57 8.69
C LYS A 152 20.61 -23.51 9.73
N GLY A 153 19.48 -24.12 9.41
CA GLY A 153 18.28 -24.04 10.25
C GLY A 153 17.70 -22.63 10.30
N THR A 154 17.81 -21.88 9.20
CA THR A 154 17.26 -20.53 9.13
C THR A 154 15.73 -20.58 8.96
N ALA A 155 15.06 -19.47 9.23
CA ALA A 155 13.63 -19.33 8.95
C ALA A 155 13.33 -19.11 7.44
N PHE A 156 14.34 -19.09 6.57
CA PHE A 156 14.17 -19.05 5.12
C PHE A 156 13.99 -20.46 4.58
N GLN A 157 12.96 -20.66 3.75
CA GLN A 157 12.71 -21.94 3.06
C GLN A 157 13.91 -22.40 2.23
N HIS A 158 14.55 -21.47 1.52
CA HIS A 158 15.78 -21.71 0.78
C HIS A 158 16.96 -21.07 1.51
N GLU A 159 17.58 -21.82 2.41
CA GLU A 159 18.80 -21.40 3.10
C GLU A 159 20.05 -21.61 2.23
N GLY A 160 21.05 -20.75 2.42
CA GLY A 160 22.33 -20.80 1.73
C GLY A 160 22.49 -19.75 0.63
N VAL A 161 23.39 -20.02 -0.33
CA VAL A 161 23.72 -19.12 -1.44
C VAL A 161 23.50 -19.83 -2.76
N PHE A 162 22.88 -19.12 -3.69
CA PHE A 162 22.56 -19.61 -5.02
C PHE A 162 23.00 -18.59 -6.06
N GLN A 163 23.29 -19.06 -7.27
CA GLN A 163 23.65 -18.18 -8.39
C GLN A 163 22.96 -18.58 -9.69
N HIS A 164 22.67 -17.60 -10.53
CA HIS A 164 22.12 -17.77 -11.86
C HIS A 164 22.92 -16.94 -12.85
N LEU A 165 23.38 -17.56 -13.93
CA LEU A 165 24.11 -16.85 -14.98
C LEU A 165 23.11 -16.01 -15.79
N LEU A 166 23.34 -14.70 -15.86
CA LEU A 166 22.56 -13.86 -16.75
C LEU A 166 23.05 -14.04 -18.19
N PRO A 167 22.14 -14.22 -19.16
CA PRO A 167 22.50 -14.16 -20.57
C PRO A 167 23.08 -12.80 -20.95
N THR A 168 23.74 -12.74 -22.09
CA THR A 168 24.18 -11.47 -22.69
C THR A 168 22.97 -10.75 -23.29
N GLY A 169 22.92 -9.44 -23.14
CA GLY A 169 21.86 -8.58 -23.67
C GLY A 169 21.02 -7.91 -22.57
N PRO A 170 19.88 -7.31 -22.97
CA PRO A 170 18.98 -6.62 -22.06
C PRO A 170 18.12 -7.61 -21.25
N HIS A 171 17.99 -7.35 -19.95
CA HIS A 171 17.15 -8.14 -19.05
C HIS A 171 16.39 -7.25 -18.06
N LEU A 172 15.25 -7.77 -17.58
CA LEU A 172 14.46 -7.21 -16.50
C LEU A 172 14.55 -8.11 -15.27
N ILE A 173 15.06 -7.58 -14.17
CA ILE A 173 15.10 -8.26 -12.87
C ILE A 173 14.04 -7.62 -11.97
N SER A 174 13.08 -8.41 -11.52
CA SER A 174 12.02 -7.96 -10.61
C SER A 174 12.12 -8.72 -9.30
N ILE A 175 12.13 -7.99 -8.19
CA ILE A 175 12.23 -8.53 -6.83
C ILE A 175 10.96 -8.12 -6.08
N ARG A 176 10.19 -9.09 -5.66
CA ARG A 176 9.00 -8.87 -4.82
C ARG A 176 9.29 -9.30 -3.40
N CYS A 177 8.93 -8.46 -2.43
CA CYS A 177 9.00 -8.76 -1.02
C CYS A 177 7.80 -8.11 -0.32
N GLU A 178 7.00 -8.89 0.38
CA GLU A 178 5.77 -8.42 1.02
C GLU A 178 5.87 -8.48 2.55
N ILE A 179 5.21 -7.54 3.23
CA ILE A 179 5.15 -7.53 4.70
C ILE A 179 4.06 -8.52 5.15
N GLY A 180 4.38 -9.39 6.11
CA GLY A 180 3.41 -10.35 6.62
C GLY A 180 3.98 -11.34 7.63
N VAL A 181 3.13 -12.28 8.06
CA VAL A 181 3.52 -13.41 8.94
C VAL A 181 4.44 -14.39 8.22
N LYS A 182 4.22 -14.51 6.92
CA LYS A 182 5.10 -15.16 5.96
C LYS A 182 5.53 -14.07 5.01
N VAL A 183 6.84 -13.85 4.90
CA VAL A 183 7.40 -12.82 4.03
C VAL A 183 7.85 -13.53 2.75
N PRO A 184 7.03 -13.57 1.68
CA PRO A 184 7.45 -14.13 0.41
C PRO A 184 8.50 -13.23 -0.23
N ILE A 185 9.53 -13.84 -0.80
CA ILE A 185 10.57 -13.19 -1.59
C ILE A 185 10.63 -13.91 -2.94
N GLU A 186 10.29 -13.19 -3.99
CA GLU A 186 10.30 -13.73 -5.35
C GLU A 186 11.24 -12.93 -6.24
N VAL A 187 11.97 -13.64 -7.09
CA VAL A 187 12.82 -13.04 -8.13
C VAL A 187 12.37 -13.53 -9.48
N LEU A 188 12.00 -12.59 -10.35
CA LEU A 188 11.68 -12.83 -11.74
C LEU A 188 12.80 -12.25 -12.62
N LEU A 189 13.19 -13.01 -13.63
CA LEU A 189 14.07 -12.59 -14.71
C LEU A 189 13.28 -12.67 -16.01
N ASP A 190 13.10 -11.54 -16.69
CA ASP A 190 12.30 -11.43 -17.93
C ASP A 190 10.93 -12.10 -17.79
N ASP A 191 10.20 -11.74 -16.72
CA ASP A 191 8.89 -12.28 -16.33
C ASP A 191 8.87 -13.78 -15.97
N ARG A 192 10.01 -14.46 -16.03
CA ARG A 192 10.14 -15.84 -15.55
C ARG A 192 10.60 -15.86 -14.10
N ARG A 193 9.81 -16.48 -13.23
CA ARG A 193 10.22 -16.74 -11.85
C ARG A 193 11.42 -17.68 -11.81
N ILE A 194 12.49 -17.23 -11.17
CA ILE A 194 13.73 -18.01 -10.97
C ILE A 194 13.99 -18.31 -9.49
N LEU A 195 13.39 -17.57 -8.56
CA LEU A 195 13.42 -17.84 -7.13
C LEU A 195 12.03 -17.59 -6.54
N SER A 196 11.58 -18.49 -5.67
CA SER A 196 10.44 -18.29 -4.78
C SER A 196 10.84 -18.83 -3.42
N THR A 197 11.06 -17.95 -2.46
CA THR A 197 11.41 -18.34 -1.08
C THR A 197 10.50 -17.61 -0.11
N VAL A 198 10.36 -18.16 1.08
CA VAL A 198 9.54 -17.57 2.14
C VAL A 198 10.36 -17.53 3.42
N TYR A 199 10.29 -16.41 4.12
CA TYR A 199 10.73 -16.34 5.51
C TYR A 199 9.53 -16.59 6.43
N GLU A 200 9.63 -17.60 7.29
CA GLU A 200 8.56 -18.04 8.19
C GLU A 200 9.06 -18.13 9.65
N SER A 201 8.76 -17.12 10.45
CA SER A 201 8.99 -17.19 11.91
C SER A 201 8.09 -16.29 12.78
N GLY A 202 7.10 -15.57 12.22
CA GLY A 202 6.20 -14.68 12.98
C GLY A 202 5.81 -13.41 12.23
N PHE A 203 5.24 -12.41 12.93
CA PHE A 203 4.94 -11.08 12.36
C PHE A 203 6.23 -10.25 12.29
N PHE A 204 6.77 -10.05 11.10
CA PHE A 204 7.97 -9.24 10.87
C PHE A 204 7.68 -8.08 9.93
N THR A 205 8.26 -6.93 10.25
CA THR A 205 8.43 -5.82 9.31
C THR A 205 9.77 -6.02 8.60
N TYR A 206 9.75 -6.01 7.28
CA TYR A 206 10.96 -6.03 6.46
C TYR A 206 11.53 -4.61 6.36
N TYR A 207 12.82 -4.44 6.66
CA TYR A 207 13.55 -3.24 6.24
C TYR A 207 14.33 -3.56 4.98
N GLY A 208 13.80 -3.05 3.88
CA GLY A 208 14.41 -3.13 2.59
C GLY A 208 15.29 -1.98 2.26
N ARG A 209 16.56 -2.25 1.99
CA ARG A 209 17.38 -1.25 1.31
C ARG A 209 17.56 -1.66 -0.14
N ASP A 210 16.82 -0.98 -1.02
CA ASP A 210 17.24 -0.85 -2.41
C ASP A 210 18.46 0.10 -2.42
N GLN A 211 19.65 -0.47 -2.54
CA GLN A 211 20.89 0.31 -2.59
C GLN A 211 21.27 0.71 -4.03
N ALA A 212 20.53 0.24 -5.02
CA ALA A 212 20.69 0.58 -6.42
C ALA A 212 19.62 1.57 -6.91
N TYR A 213 18.95 2.27 -5.98
CA TYR A 213 18.01 3.37 -6.25
C TYR A 213 18.77 4.58 -6.82
N GLN A 214 19.21 4.47 -8.07
CA GLN A 214 19.78 5.56 -8.83
C GLN A 214 18.68 6.12 -9.72
N HIS A 215 18.41 7.43 -9.58
CA HIS A 215 17.56 8.15 -10.54
C HIS A 215 18.17 8.15 -11.96
N GLU A 216 19.48 7.89 -12.04
CA GLU A 216 20.27 7.87 -13.27
C GLU A 216 20.71 6.43 -13.60
N GLN A 217 21.04 6.20 -14.86
CA GLN A 217 21.62 4.94 -15.30
C GLN A 217 23.00 4.76 -14.66
N GLY A 218 23.22 3.61 -14.04
CA GLY A 218 24.51 3.20 -13.51
C GLY A 218 25.29 2.40 -14.54
N ASP A 219 26.47 2.89 -14.89
CA ASP A 219 27.38 2.24 -15.83
C ASP A 219 28.60 1.70 -15.05
N ARG A 220 28.92 0.42 -15.25
CA ARG A 220 30.04 -0.27 -14.59
C ARG A 220 30.99 -0.84 -15.62
N GLU A 221 32.24 -0.42 -15.59
CA GLU A 221 33.31 -1.00 -16.41
C GLU A 221 33.79 -2.36 -15.84
N VAL A 222 34.67 -3.04 -16.56
CA VAL A 222 35.31 -4.29 -16.09
C VAL A 222 36.13 -4.02 -14.83
N GLY A 223 36.02 -4.90 -13.83
CA GLY A 223 36.72 -4.73 -12.55
C GLY A 223 36.06 -3.73 -11.59
N GLN A 224 35.06 -2.97 -12.06
CA GLN A 224 34.20 -2.20 -11.15
C GLN A 224 33.14 -3.11 -10.54
N ARG A 225 32.88 -2.88 -9.24
CA ARG A 225 31.86 -3.63 -8.51
C ARG A 225 30.47 -3.43 -9.11
N LEU A 226 29.86 -4.55 -9.49
CA LEU A 226 28.47 -4.63 -9.95
C LEU A 226 27.47 -4.27 -8.83
N PRO A 227 26.20 -3.93 -9.15
CA PRO A 227 25.27 -3.44 -8.14
C PRO A 227 24.81 -4.51 -7.17
N TRP A 228 24.55 -4.05 -5.95
CA TRP A 228 23.81 -4.76 -4.93
C TRP A 228 22.35 -4.33 -5.01
N LEU A 229 21.48 -5.25 -5.39
CA LEU A 229 20.10 -4.94 -5.79
C LEU A 229 19.17 -4.82 -4.59
N PHE A 230 19.31 -5.72 -3.61
CA PHE A 230 18.35 -5.85 -2.54
C PHE A 230 18.96 -6.48 -1.29
N SER A 231 18.52 -6.04 -0.12
CA SER A 231 18.69 -6.80 1.12
C SER A 231 17.57 -6.63 2.09
N SER A 232 17.36 -7.70 2.83
CA SER A 232 16.25 -7.92 3.74
C SER A 232 16.73 -8.39 5.08
N GLU A 233 16.62 -7.45 6.02
CA GLU A 233 16.68 -7.72 7.44
C GLU A 233 15.24 -7.74 7.96
N MET A 234 14.90 -8.81 8.68
CA MET A 234 13.58 -9.00 9.27
C MET A 234 13.60 -8.45 10.69
N TYR A 235 12.64 -7.61 11.05
CA TYR A 235 12.49 -7.06 12.41
C TYR A 235 11.15 -7.49 13.00
N PRO A 236 11.09 -8.01 14.24
CA PRO A 236 9.84 -8.43 14.83
C PRO A 236 8.91 -7.21 14.95
N GLN A 237 7.66 -7.37 14.54
CA GLN A 237 6.66 -6.31 14.64
C GLN A 237 6.20 -6.22 16.10
N THR A 238 6.78 -5.30 16.86
CA THR A 238 6.44 -5.09 18.28
C THR A 238 5.79 -3.72 18.48
N ASN A 239 4.85 -3.63 19.44
CA ASN A 239 4.21 -2.37 19.84
C ASN A 239 5.09 -1.55 20.80
N SER A 240 6.35 -1.98 21.03
CA SER A 240 7.26 -1.42 22.02
C SER A 240 8.55 -1.04 21.32
N GLU A 241 8.97 0.21 21.42
CA GLU A 241 10.23 0.71 20.85
C GLU A 241 11.49 0.02 21.43
N ALA A 242 11.34 -0.83 22.45
CA ALA A 242 12.45 -1.38 23.23
C ALA A 242 13.08 -2.68 22.68
N SER A 243 12.52 -3.34 21.67
CA SER A 243 13.11 -4.57 21.10
C SER A 243 13.15 -4.54 19.56
N PHE A 244 14.05 -3.72 19.00
CA PHE A 244 14.41 -3.73 17.58
C PHE A 244 15.62 -4.64 17.31
N GLU A 245 15.70 -5.81 17.93
CA GLU A 245 16.74 -6.77 17.55
C GLU A 245 16.37 -7.39 16.20
N PRO A 246 17.23 -7.29 15.16
CA PRO A 246 16.97 -7.94 13.89
C PRO A 246 16.93 -9.45 14.09
N ALA A 247 16.16 -10.12 13.24
CA ALA A 247 16.21 -11.57 13.12
C ALA A 247 17.67 -12.04 12.97
N PRO A 248 18.01 -13.25 13.44
CA PRO A 248 19.39 -13.74 13.40
C PRO A 248 19.95 -13.88 11.99
N HIS A 249 19.09 -13.91 10.96
CA HIS A 249 19.47 -14.04 9.57
C HIS A 249 18.78 -13.00 8.68
N ALA A 250 19.49 -12.58 7.65
CA ALA A 250 19.05 -11.65 6.62
C ALA A 250 19.37 -12.25 5.25
N CYS A 251 18.68 -11.79 4.21
CA CYS A 251 18.97 -12.20 2.84
C CYS A 251 19.39 -11.05 1.94
N SER A 252 20.20 -11.35 0.94
CA SER A 252 20.71 -10.38 -0.03
C SER A 252 20.58 -10.91 -1.45
N ILE A 253 20.33 -10.00 -2.40
CA ILE A 253 20.35 -10.26 -3.85
C ILE A 253 21.29 -9.26 -4.51
N TRP A 254 22.27 -9.74 -5.26
CA TRP A 254 23.30 -8.88 -5.88
C TRP A 254 23.84 -9.47 -7.18
N LEU A 255 24.52 -8.62 -7.96
CA LEU A 255 25.22 -9.02 -9.18
C LEU A 255 26.72 -9.14 -8.95
N SER A 256 27.38 -10.10 -9.60
CA SER A 256 28.83 -10.30 -9.48
C SER A 256 29.40 -10.95 -10.74
N GLU A 257 30.67 -10.67 -11.04
CA GLU A 257 31.37 -11.28 -12.19
C GLU A 257 32.02 -12.61 -11.85
N ASP A 258 32.41 -12.78 -10.58
CA ASP A 258 33.08 -13.99 -10.14
C ASP A 258 32.13 -15.18 -10.23
N LYS A 259 32.66 -16.37 -10.49
CA LYS A 259 31.87 -17.60 -10.31
C LYS A 259 32.13 -18.13 -8.91
N LEU A 260 31.08 -18.44 -8.16
CA LEU A 260 31.20 -19.21 -6.92
C LEU A 260 30.86 -20.67 -7.18
N ASP A 261 31.43 -21.57 -6.39
CA ASP A 261 31.04 -22.99 -6.44
C ASP A 261 29.82 -23.21 -5.53
N VAL A 262 28.67 -22.73 -6.00
CA VAL A 262 27.39 -22.78 -5.28
C VAL A 262 26.28 -23.28 -6.19
N ALA A 263 25.18 -23.74 -5.59
CA ALA A 263 24.05 -24.29 -6.31
C ALA A 263 23.37 -23.26 -7.23
N PRO A 264 22.72 -23.70 -8.32
CA PRO A 264 21.82 -22.85 -9.09
C PRO A 264 20.57 -22.51 -8.27
N PHE A 265 19.85 -21.45 -8.66
CA PHE A 265 18.59 -21.08 -7.99
C PHE A 265 17.60 -22.26 -7.96
N PRO A 266 16.91 -22.49 -6.83
CA PRO A 266 15.89 -23.54 -6.72
C PRO A 266 14.68 -23.16 -7.58
N HIS A 267 14.30 -24.06 -8.49
CA HIS A 267 13.16 -23.91 -9.40
C HIS A 267 11.82 -24.29 -8.74
#